data_AF-A0A259NBS0-F1
#
_entry.id   AF-A0A259NBS0-F1
#
_cell.length_a   1.000
_cell.length_b   1.000
_cell.length_c   1.000
_cell.angle_alpha   90.00
_cell.angle_beta   90.00
_cell.angle_gamma   90.00
#
_symmetry.space_group_name_H-M   'P 1'
#
loop_
_entity.id
_entity.type
_entity.pdbx_description
1 polymer ?
#
loop_
_entity_poly.entity_id
_entity_poly.type
_entity_poly.pdbx_seq_one_letter_code
_entity_poly.pdbx_strand_id
1 'polypeptide(L)'
;MNNRKQEDRLLKGFIAFGVAAALLHFGDVILDSHIELFNGIAYFSFAWIAAVFILPFLAGIIVAYIFGGGGKWLAVFPPLLVRVMALYQVVNSPLPDHMSREPIGWWGFFLILIMESAMIGGVVGEVINKRTYGRRDKNLLYKKKPTQ
;
A
#
# COMPACT_ATOMS: atom_id res chain seq x y z
N MET A 1 15.26 -18.66 -21.11
CA MET A 1 15.73 -18.22 -19.77
C MET A 1 14.91 -17.04 -19.19
N ASN A 2 13.81 -16.61 -19.84
CA ASN A 2 13.01 -15.45 -19.41
C ASN A 2 11.88 -15.81 -18.43
N ASN A 3 11.24 -16.98 -18.59
CA ASN A 3 10.05 -17.36 -17.82
C ASN A 3 10.30 -17.51 -16.30
N ARG A 4 11.39 -18.17 -15.87
CA ARG A 4 11.69 -18.35 -14.43
C ARG A 4 11.87 -17.02 -13.69
N LYS A 5 12.56 -16.04 -14.30
CA LYS A 5 12.74 -14.71 -13.69
C LYS A 5 11.42 -13.93 -13.60
N GLN A 6 10.51 -14.18 -14.53
CA GLN A 6 9.18 -13.59 -14.53
C GLN A 6 8.29 -14.22 -13.46
N GLU A 7 8.30 -15.56 -13.34
CA GLU A 7 7.62 -16.32 -12.28
C GLU A 7 8.10 -15.90 -10.88
N ASP A 8 9.41 -15.80 -10.67
CA ASP A 8 10.00 -15.36 -9.40
C ASP A 8 9.56 -13.94 -9.02
N ARG A 9 9.38 -13.06 -10.02
CA ARG A 9 8.94 -11.68 -9.78
C ARG A 9 7.45 -11.61 -9.48
N LEU A 10 6.64 -12.39 -10.19
CA LEU A 10 5.20 -12.49 -9.93
C LEU A 10 4.95 -13.06 -8.54
N LEU A 11 5.65 -14.13 -8.16
CA LEU A 11 5.55 -14.73 -6.83
C LEU A 11 5.90 -13.71 -5.72
N LYS A 12 7.00 -12.96 -5.89
CA LYS A 12 7.36 -11.87 -4.95
C LYS A 12 6.28 -10.80 -4.89
N GLY A 13 5.64 -10.48 -6.01
CA GLY A 13 4.52 -9.55 -6.08
C GLY A 13 3.32 -10.03 -5.28
N PHE A 14 2.91 -11.29 -5.46
CA PHE A 14 1.82 -11.89 -4.70
C PHE A 14 2.12 -11.97 -3.21
N ILE A 15 3.34 -12.34 -2.83
CA ILE A 15 3.77 -12.35 -1.42
C ILE A 15 3.74 -10.94 -0.84
N ALA A 16 4.33 -9.96 -1.53
CA ALA A 16 4.32 -8.56 -1.09
C ALA A 16 2.90 -8.03 -0.91
N PHE A 17 2.03 -8.33 -1.87
CA PHE A 17 0.62 -7.95 -1.84
C PHE A 17 -0.11 -8.58 -0.65
N GLY A 18 0.04 -9.89 -0.44
CA GLY A 18 -0.61 -10.61 0.66
C GLY A 18 -0.14 -10.12 2.03
N VAL A 19 1.17 -9.89 2.21
CA VAL A 19 1.73 -9.36 3.46
C VAL A 19 1.20 -7.95 3.74
N ALA A 20 1.15 -7.08 2.73
CA ALA A 20 0.63 -5.73 2.88
C ALA A 20 -0.86 -5.70 3.19
N ALA A 21 -1.66 -6.53 2.50
CA ALA A 21 -3.09 -6.67 2.76
C ALA A 21 -3.35 -7.19 4.18
N ALA A 22 -2.57 -8.17 4.64
CA ALA A 22 -2.66 -8.67 6.01
C ALA A 22 -2.31 -7.57 7.04
N LEU A 23 -1.22 -6.82 6.82
CA LEU A 23 -0.83 -5.72 7.71
C LEU A 23 -1.94 -4.67 7.81
N LEU A 24 -2.53 -4.29 6.67
CA LEU A 24 -3.62 -3.32 6.64
C LEU A 24 -4.84 -3.83 7.40
N HIS A 25 -5.28 -5.06 7.12
CA HIS A 25 -6.46 -5.63 7.76
C HIS A 25 -6.28 -5.79 9.27
N PHE A 26 -5.16 -6.37 9.72
CA PHE A 26 -4.90 -6.52 11.16
C PHE A 26 -4.61 -5.19 11.85
N GLY A 27 -3.97 -4.25 11.14
CA GLY A 27 -3.74 -2.92 11.68
C GLY A 27 -5.04 -2.17 11.93
N ASP A 28 -6.03 -2.29 11.04
CA ASP A 28 -7.37 -1.72 11.24
C ASP A 28 -8.07 -2.33 12.45
N VAL A 29 -7.95 -3.65 12.65
CA VAL A 29 -8.50 -4.35 13.83
C VAL A 29 -7.83 -3.90 15.12
N ILE A 30 -6.51 -3.71 15.12
CA ILE A 30 -5.75 -3.27 16.31
C ILE A 30 -6.04 -1.81 16.65
N LEU A 31 -6.19 -0.96 15.63
CA LEU A 31 -6.47 0.46 15.80
C LEU A 31 -7.96 0.75 16.04
N ASP A 32 -8.82 -0.28 15.96
CA ASP A 32 -10.28 -0.17 15.99
C ASP A 32 -10.79 0.93 15.03
N SER A 33 -10.10 1.06 13.90
CA SER A 33 -10.31 2.15 12.97
C SER A 33 -11.30 1.72 11.89
N HIS A 34 -12.51 2.24 11.98
CA HIS A 34 -13.56 2.02 10.99
C HIS A 34 -13.71 3.26 10.11
N ILE A 35 -12.96 3.32 9.03
CA ILE A 35 -12.99 4.47 8.11
C ILE A 35 -14.33 4.52 7.37
N GLU A 36 -15.03 3.39 7.27
CA GLU A 36 -16.33 3.22 6.61
C GLU A 36 -17.53 3.64 7.50
N LEU A 37 -17.31 3.84 8.80
CA LEU A 37 -18.34 4.14 9.79
C LEU A 37 -18.12 5.53 10.39
N PHE A 38 -19.07 6.42 10.16
CA PHE A 38 -19.04 7.79 10.68
C PHE A 38 -19.67 7.87 12.07
N ASN A 39 -18.93 8.43 13.04
CA ASN A 39 -19.37 8.64 14.43
C ASN A 39 -19.07 10.07 14.94
N GLY A 40 -19.37 11.09 14.13
CA GLY A 40 -19.28 12.49 14.53
C GLY A 40 -17.85 13.00 14.77
N ILE A 41 -17.65 13.92 15.73
CA ILE A 41 -16.36 14.61 15.96
C ILE A 41 -15.28 13.65 16.50
N ALA A 42 -15.68 12.58 17.20
CA ALA A 42 -14.77 11.54 17.70
C ALA A 42 -14.14 10.68 16.59
N TYR A 43 -14.64 10.80 15.36
CA TYR A 43 -14.14 10.10 14.19
C TYR A 43 -12.67 10.43 13.87
N PHE A 44 -12.26 11.70 14.05
CA PHE A 44 -10.89 12.15 13.78
C PHE A 44 -9.95 11.92 14.95
N SER A 45 -9.81 10.66 15.36
CA SER A 45 -8.88 10.26 16.42
C SER A 45 -7.45 10.08 15.89
N PHE A 46 -6.48 10.01 16.79
CA PHE A 46 -5.10 9.65 16.41
C PHE A 46 -5.03 8.26 15.76
N ALA A 47 -5.86 7.32 16.21
CA ALA A 47 -5.96 5.99 15.61
C ALA A 47 -6.45 6.06 14.16
N TRP A 48 -7.43 6.93 13.87
CA TRP A 48 -7.89 7.18 12.50
C TRP A 48 -6.78 7.76 11.61
N ILE A 49 -6.04 8.76 12.11
CA ILE A 49 -4.89 9.33 11.38
C ILE A 49 -3.83 8.24 11.11
N ALA A 50 -3.56 7.39 12.11
CA ALA A 50 -2.63 6.29 11.95
C ALA A 50 -3.12 5.28 10.91
N ALA A 51 -4.41 4.95 10.88
CA ALA A 51 -4.99 4.03 9.91
C ALA A 51 -5.05 4.59 8.48
N VAL A 52 -5.22 5.91 8.33
CA VAL A 52 -5.27 6.58 7.02
C VAL A 52 -3.88 6.82 6.44
N PHE A 53 -2.92 7.23 7.26
CA PHE A 53 -1.61 7.67 6.78
C PHE A 53 -0.48 6.71 7.15
N ILE A 54 -0.34 6.37 8.44
CA ILE A 54 0.83 5.65 8.95
C ILE A 54 0.82 4.19 8.50
N LEU A 55 -0.32 3.51 8.68
CA LEU A 55 -0.46 2.09 8.36
C LEU A 55 -0.29 1.81 6.86
N PRO A 56 -0.93 2.57 5.94
CA PRO A 56 -0.73 2.37 4.51
C PRO A 56 0.69 2.75 4.07
N PHE A 57 1.28 3.78 4.66
CA PHE A 57 2.68 4.14 4.43
C PHE A 57 3.64 2.99 4.79
N LEU A 58 3.47 2.37 5.95
CA LEU A 58 4.28 1.21 6.36
C LEU A 58 4.05 0.01 5.43
N ALA A 59 2.80 -0.26 5.04
CA ALA A 59 2.47 -1.30 4.07
C ALA A 59 3.19 -1.05 2.73
N GLY A 60 3.21 0.21 2.26
CA GLY A 60 3.94 0.61 1.07
C GLY A 60 5.44 0.34 1.14
N ILE A 61 6.08 0.66 2.28
CA ILE A 61 7.51 0.36 2.50
C ILE A 61 7.76 -1.14 2.39
N ILE A 62 6.92 -1.97 3.00
CA ILE A 62 7.07 -3.43 2.96
C ILE A 62 6.92 -3.97 1.54
N VAL A 63 5.94 -3.48 0.78
CA VAL A 63 5.76 -3.89 -0.62
C VAL A 63 7.01 -3.58 -1.44
N ALA A 64 7.54 -2.37 -1.33
CA ALA A 64 8.74 -1.96 -2.04
C ALA A 64 10.00 -2.71 -1.57
N TYR A 65 10.08 -3.07 -0.29
CA TYR A 65 11.18 -3.86 0.25
C TYR A 65 11.20 -5.29 -0.32
N ILE A 66 10.03 -5.94 -0.41
CA ILE A 66 9.89 -7.31 -0.91
C ILE A 66 9.98 -7.37 -2.45
N PHE A 67 9.24 -6.50 -3.15
CA PHE A 67 9.14 -6.53 -4.60
C PHE A 67 10.33 -5.86 -5.31
N GLY A 68 10.94 -4.86 -4.67
CA GLY A 68 12.01 -4.04 -5.26
C GLY A 68 11.47 -3.01 -6.26
N GLY A 69 12.16 -2.85 -7.39
CA GLY A 69 11.87 -1.76 -8.34
C GLY A 69 10.49 -1.88 -8.98
N GLY A 70 9.67 -0.84 -8.83
CA GLY A 70 8.26 -0.82 -9.25
C GLY A 70 7.28 -1.13 -8.11
N GLY A 71 7.77 -1.34 -6.89
CA GLY A 71 6.96 -1.58 -5.70
C GLY A 71 6.04 -0.40 -5.36
N LYS A 72 6.39 0.83 -5.73
CA LYS A 72 5.51 2.00 -5.54
C LYS A 72 4.16 1.88 -6.25
N TRP A 73 4.12 1.26 -7.43
CA TRP A 73 2.88 1.03 -8.17
C TRP A 73 2.11 -0.14 -7.58
N LEU A 74 2.82 -1.19 -7.14
CA LEU A 74 2.21 -2.34 -6.50
C LEU A 74 1.61 -1.97 -5.13
N ALA A 75 2.22 -1.05 -4.40
CA ALA A 75 1.81 -0.60 -3.06
C ALA A 75 0.41 0.01 -3.00
N VAL A 76 -0.11 0.48 -4.14
CA VAL A 76 -1.42 1.13 -4.25
C VAL A 76 -2.57 0.11 -4.21
N PHE A 77 -2.34 -1.12 -4.65
CA PHE A 77 -3.40 -2.13 -4.79
C PHE A 77 -3.84 -2.79 -3.48
N PRO A 78 -2.94 -3.13 -2.53
CA PRO A 78 -3.36 -3.74 -1.26
C PRO A 78 -4.36 -2.88 -0.47
N PRO A 79 -4.13 -1.56 -0.28
CA PRO A 79 -5.11 -0.70 0.39
C PRO A 79 -6.45 -0.65 -0.33
N LEU A 80 -6.44 -0.58 -1.67
CA LEU A 80 -7.67 -0.60 -2.46
C LEU A 80 -8.48 -1.87 -2.17
N LEU A 81 -7.83 -3.04 -2.21
CA LEU A 81 -8.52 -4.31 -1.96
C LEU A 81 -9.10 -4.39 -0.55
N VAL A 82 -8.29 -4.07 0.47
CA VAL A 82 -8.70 -4.16 1.87
C VAL A 82 -9.87 -3.22 2.16
N ARG A 83 -9.83 -1.98 1.64
CA ARG A 83 -10.91 -1.01 1.85
C ARG A 83 -12.20 -1.38 1.12
N VAL A 84 -12.12 -1.93 -0.09
CA VAL A 84 -13.31 -2.42 -0.80
C VAL A 84 -13.95 -3.59 -0.05
N MET A 85 -13.14 -4.50 0.50
CA MET A 85 -13.65 -5.60 1.34
C MET A 85 -14.33 -5.08 2.61
N ALA A 86 -13.72 -4.12 3.30
CA ALA A 86 -14.30 -3.51 4.50
C ALA A 86 -15.62 -2.78 4.20
N LEU A 87 -15.68 -2.01 3.10
CA LEU A 87 -16.92 -1.38 2.64
C LEU A 87 -18.01 -2.42 2.35
N TYR A 88 -17.66 -3.51 1.67
CA TYR A 88 -18.60 -4.60 1.41
C TYR A 88 -19.13 -5.23 2.70
N GLN A 89 -18.30 -5.39 3.73
CA GLN A 89 -18.73 -5.90 5.03
C GLN A 89 -19.72 -4.93 5.71
N VAL A 90 -19.44 -3.63 5.71
CA VAL A 90 -20.30 -2.61 6.35
C VAL A 90 -21.63 -2.42 5.62
N VAL A 91 -21.64 -2.57 4.29
CA VAL A 91 -22.89 -2.50 3.51
C VAL A 91 -23.80 -3.70 3.78
N ASN A 92 -23.22 -4.89 3.99
CA ASN A 92 -23.98 -6.13 4.20
C ASN A 92 -24.21 -6.52 5.67
N SER A 93 -23.62 -5.80 6.62
CA SER A 93 -23.79 -6.04 8.06
C SER A 93 -24.77 -5.05 8.68
N PRO A 94 -25.49 -5.43 9.76
CA PRO A 94 -26.26 -4.48 10.55
C PRO A 94 -25.32 -3.44 11.16
N LEU A 95 -25.76 -2.18 11.17
CA LEU A 95 -25.00 -1.09 11.78
C LEU A 95 -25.12 -1.14 13.31
N PRO A 96 -24.04 -0.84 14.05
CA PRO A 96 -24.12 -0.51 15.47
C PRO A 96 -25.02 0.72 15.70
N ASP A 97 -25.79 0.74 16.79
CA ASP A 97 -26.84 1.72 17.10
C ASP A 97 -26.40 3.20 17.12
N HIS A 98 -25.09 3.47 17.10
CA HIS A 98 -24.48 4.80 17.20
C HIS A 98 -23.54 5.14 16.03
N MET A 99 -23.53 4.34 14.95
CA MET A 99 -22.71 4.61 13.77
C MET A 99 -23.58 4.78 12.53
N SER A 100 -23.21 5.76 11.70
CA SER A 100 -23.82 5.96 10.39
C SER A 100 -22.86 5.49 9.31
N ARG A 101 -23.38 5.03 8.17
CA ARG A 101 -22.55 4.73 7.01
C ARG A 101 -21.94 6.03 6.49
N GLU A 102 -20.66 5.99 6.19
CA GLU A 102 -20.01 7.10 5.49
C GLU A 102 -20.66 7.31 4.11
N PRO A 103 -20.91 8.58 3.70
CA PRO A 103 -21.25 8.88 2.33
C PRO A 103 -20.15 8.39 1.39
N ILE A 104 -20.53 7.75 0.28
CA ILE A 104 -19.57 7.11 -0.64
C ILE A 104 -18.52 8.07 -1.20
N GLY A 105 -18.85 9.37 -1.34
CA GLY A 105 -17.91 10.40 -1.75
C GLY A 105 -16.80 10.66 -0.73
N TRP A 106 -17.13 10.66 0.56
CA TRP A 106 -16.15 10.83 1.65
C TRP A 106 -15.25 9.61 1.78
N TRP A 107 -15.84 8.42 1.72
CA TRP A 107 -15.07 7.18 1.68
C TRP A 107 -14.09 7.15 0.50
N GLY A 108 -14.54 7.55 -0.71
CA GLY A 108 -13.69 7.60 -1.89
C GLY A 108 -12.52 8.58 -1.74
N PHE A 109 -12.75 9.73 -1.10
CA PHE A 109 -11.69 10.69 -0.79
C PHE A 109 -10.65 10.10 0.18
N PHE A 110 -11.08 9.46 1.26
CA PHE A 110 -10.15 8.81 2.20
C PHE A 110 -9.42 7.63 1.57
N LEU A 111 -10.08 6.87 0.70
CA LEU A 111 -9.44 5.81 -0.07
C LEU A 111 -8.26 6.34 -0.91
N ILE A 112 -8.43 7.49 -1.57
CA ILE A 112 -7.34 8.10 -2.35
C ILE A 112 -6.19 8.49 -1.44
N LEU A 113 -6.45 9.12 -0.29
CA LEU A 113 -5.40 9.49 0.68
C LEU A 113 -4.63 8.27 1.20
N ILE A 114 -5.35 7.17 1.46
CA ILE A 114 -4.78 5.90 1.89
C ILE A 114 -3.88 5.30 0.80
N MET A 115 -4.36 5.32 -0.45
CA MET A 115 -3.61 4.84 -1.61
C MET A 115 -2.35 5.69 -1.87
N GLU A 116 -2.45 7.01 -1.75
CA GLU A 116 -1.32 7.93 -1.89
C GLU A 116 -0.31 7.75 -0.75
N SER A 117 -0.77 7.58 0.48
CA SER A 117 0.10 7.30 1.63
C SER A 117 0.90 6.01 1.44
N ALA A 118 0.25 4.97 0.90
CA ALA A 118 0.93 3.72 0.53
C ALA A 118 1.91 3.91 -0.65
N MET A 119 1.55 4.72 -1.64
CA MET A 119 2.47 5.03 -2.75
C MET A 119 3.72 5.76 -2.25
N ILE A 120 3.57 6.75 -1.37
CA ILE A 120 4.69 7.48 -0.74
C ILE A 120 5.56 6.50 0.05
N GLY A 121 4.95 5.62 0.83
CA GLY A 121 5.65 4.53 1.52
C GLY A 121 6.44 3.64 0.57
N GLY A 122 5.84 3.28 -0.58
CA GLY A 122 6.51 2.51 -1.63
C GLY A 122 7.71 3.23 -2.24
N VAL A 123 7.61 4.55 -2.47
CA VAL A 123 8.75 5.36 -2.94
C VAL A 123 9.87 5.37 -1.90
N VAL A 124 9.54 5.59 -0.62
CA VAL A 124 10.51 5.58 0.47
C VAL A 124 11.17 4.20 0.60
N GLY A 125 10.39 3.13 0.55
CA GLY A 125 10.90 1.76 0.58
C GLY A 125 11.83 1.44 -0.60
N GLU A 126 11.53 1.94 -1.80
CA GLU A 126 12.42 1.81 -2.97
C GLU A 126 13.76 2.54 -2.77
N VAL A 127 13.75 3.71 -2.10
CA VAL A 127 14.94 4.51 -1.81
C VAL A 127 15.79 3.85 -0.70
N ILE A 128 15.16 3.36 0.36
CA ILE A 128 15.84 2.65 1.46
C ILE A 128 16.50 1.37 0.95
N ASN A 129 15.82 0.66 0.05
CA ASN A 129 16.33 -0.57 -0.55
C ASN A 129 17.48 -0.25 -1.52
N LYS A 130 18.73 -0.23 -1.02
CA LYS A 130 19.94 -0.01 -1.82
C LYS A 130 20.14 -1.03 -2.96
N ARG A 131 19.35 -2.11 -3.03
CA ARG A 131 19.34 -3.07 -4.15
C ARG A 131 18.76 -2.48 -5.44
N THR A 132 17.92 -1.44 -5.36
CA THR A 132 17.32 -0.74 -6.51
C THR A 132 18.18 0.44 -6.99
N TYR A 133 18.78 1.20 -6.08
CA TYR A 133 19.71 2.28 -6.40
C TYR A 133 21.14 1.74 -6.56
N GLY A 134 21.49 1.36 -7.79
CA GLY A 134 22.77 0.73 -8.11
C GLY A 134 22.81 0.02 -9.46
N ARG A 135 21.64 -0.23 -10.07
CA ARG A 135 21.53 -0.54 -11.51
C ARG A 135 21.78 0.73 -12.34
N ARG A 136 22.99 1.29 -12.29
CA ARG A 136 23.49 2.03 -13.45
C ARG A 136 23.63 1.01 -14.57
N ASP A 137 23.02 1.31 -15.71
CA ASP A 137 23.16 0.52 -16.92
C ASP A 137 24.66 0.34 -17.20
N LYS A 138 25.16 -0.90 -17.27
CA LYS A 138 26.59 -1.17 -17.52
C LYS A 138 27.04 -0.54 -18.85
N ASN A 139 26.09 -0.26 -19.74
CA ASN A 139 26.30 0.42 -21.01
C ASN A 139 26.71 1.91 -20.86
N LEU A 140 26.45 2.56 -19.72
CA LEU A 140 26.90 3.94 -19.47
C LEU A 140 28.35 4.02 -18.95
N LEU A 141 28.90 2.90 -18.45
CA LEU A 141 30.28 2.84 -17.93
C LEU A 141 31.30 2.48 -19.01
N TYR A 142 30.87 1.84 -20.10
CA TYR A 142 31.75 1.46 -21.21
C TYR A 142 31.58 2.43 -22.39
N LYS A 143 31.91 3.71 -22.20
CA LYS A 143 32.30 4.55 -23.33
C LYS A 143 33.60 3.97 -23.87
N LYS A 144 33.48 3.09 -24.87
CA LYS A 144 34.58 2.46 -25.62
C LYS A 144 35.56 3.57 -26.01
N LYS A 145 36.77 3.58 -25.45
CA LYS A 145 37.86 4.45 -25.95
C LYS A 145 38.01 4.11 -27.44
N PRO A 146 38.00 5.10 -28.36
CA PRO A 146 38.37 4.83 -29.74
C PRO A 146 39.83 4.38 -29.72
N THR A 147 40.07 3.12 -30.09
CA THR A 147 41.40 2.63 -30.43
C THR A 147 41.85 3.40 -31.66
N GLN A 148 42.87 4.25 -31.50
CA GLN A 148 43.70 4.74 -32.58
C GLN A 148 44.72 3.67 -32.95
#